data_AF-A0A1V6KD49-F1
#
_entry.id   AF-A0A1V6KD49-F1
#
_cell.length_a   1.000
_cell.length_b   1.000
_cell.length_c   1.000
_cell.angle_alpha   90.00
_cell.angle_beta   90.00
_cell.angle_gamma   90.00
#
_symmetry.space_group_name_H-M   'P 1'
#
loop_
_entity.id
_entity.type
_entity.pdbx_description
1 polymer ?
#
loop_
_entity_poly.entity_id
_entity_poly.type
_entity_poly.pdbx_seq_one_letter_code
_entity_poly.pdbx_strand_id
1 'polypeptide(L)'
;MLYTLPDGRKINLARVKSISKIREYGQTGQIIEEQFIGFAIHLKNNETIEIKDKYHYSDWSEVKIRLSKLRDDIIAKWEQVQKK
;
A
#
# COMPACT_ATOMS: atom_id res chain seq x y z
N MET A 1 12.90 7.62 -9.39
CA MET A 1 12.36 8.64 -8.47
C MET A 1 12.08 7.97 -7.13
N LEU A 2 12.66 8.47 -6.04
CA LEU A 2 12.44 7.95 -4.68
C LEU A 2 11.19 8.63 -4.10
N TYR A 3 10.23 7.82 -3.68
CA TYR A 3 8.97 8.24 -3.09
C TYR A 3 8.97 7.88 -1.60
N THR A 4 8.74 8.87 -0.74
CA THR A 4 8.63 8.65 0.70
C THR A 4 7.18 8.34 1.05
N LEU A 5 6.93 7.13 1.53
CA LEU A 5 5.66 6.74 2.14
C LEU A 5 5.44 7.55 3.43
N PRO A 6 4.17 7.72 3.86
CA PRO A 6 3.88 8.33 5.15
C PRO A 6 4.41 7.52 6.34
N ASP A 7 4.68 6.23 6.15
CA ASP A 7 5.36 5.36 7.12
C ASP A 7 6.87 5.65 7.24
N GLY A 8 7.39 6.64 6.49
CA GLY A 8 8.82 7.00 6.43
C GLY A 8 9.65 6.11 5.49
N ARG A 9 9.09 5.00 5.00
CA ARG A 9 9.73 4.10 4.03
C ARG A 9 9.93 4.78 2.68
N LYS A 10 11.10 4.57 2.06
CA LYS A 10 11.40 5.11 0.73
C LYS A 10 11.27 4.03 -0.34
N ILE A 11 10.41 4.25 -1.33
CA ILE A 11 10.20 3.35 -2.46
C ILE A 11 10.80 3.96 -3.73
N ASN A 12 11.57 3.20 -4.49
CA ASN A 12 12.00 3.65 -5.80
C ASN A 12 10.94 3.33 -6.86
N LEU A 13 10.11 4.31 -7.21
CA LEU A 13 9.03 4.18 -8.21
C LEU A 13 9.54 3.75 -9.59
N ALA A 14 10.79 4.09 -9.95
CA ALA A 14 11.35 3.68 -11.24
C ALA A 14 11.56 2.15 -11.33
N ARG A 15 11.72 1.49 -10.18
CA ARG A 15 11.89 0.04 -10.09
C ARG A 15 10.57 -0.68 -9.77
N VAL A 16 9.45 0.02 -9.66
CA VAL A 16 8.15 -0.62 -9.41
C VAL A 16 7.72 -1.37 -10.66
N LYS A 17 7.45 -2.66 -10.49
CA LYS A 17 6.96 -3.57 -11.53
C LYS A 17 5.44 -3.54 -11.57
N SER A 18 4.78 -3.65 -10.41
CA SER A 18 3.32 -3.69 -10.33
C SER A 18 2.85 -3.30 -8.93
N ILE A 19 1.67 -2.69 -8.85
CA ILE A 19 1.02 -2.31 -7.59
C ILE A 19 -0.24 -3.16 -7.44
N SER A 20 -0.27 -3.99 -6.40
CA SER A 20 -1.41 -4.85 -6.09
C SER A 20 -2.64 -4.03 -5.65
N LYS A 21 -3.81 -4.67 -5.71
CA LYS A 21 -5.06 -4.08 -5.20
C LYS A 21 -5.03 -4.03 -3.67
N ILE A 22 -5.79 -3.09 -3.10
CA ILE A 22 -6.02 -3.05 -1.65
C ILE A 22 -6.77 -4.32 -1.27
N ARG A 23 -6.23 -5.03 -0.29
CA ARG A 23 -6.78 -6.24 0.28
C ARG A 23 -6.82 -6.11 1.79
N GLU A 24 -7.86 -6.68 2.36
CA GLU A 24 -8.01 -6.84 3.79
C GLU A 24 -7.21 -8.07 4.18
N TYR A 25 -6.23 -7.87 5.04
CA TYR A 25 -5.43 -8.91 5.67
C TYR A 25 -6.17 -9.31 6.96
N GLY A 26 -7.30 -10.01 6.79
CA GLY A 26 -8.12 -10.54 7.88
C GLY A 26 -7.67 -11.95 8.31
N GLN A 27 -7.21 -12.03 9.56
CA GLN A 27 -6.85 -13.18 10.41
C GLN A 27 -6.57 -14.56 9.81
N THR A 28 -5.28 -14.93 9.91
CA THR A 28 -4.89 -16.22 10.49
C THR A 28 -5.39 -16.27 11.95
N GLY A 29 -6.54 -16.91 12.16
CA GLY A 29 -6.78 -17.84 13.26
C GLY A 29 -6.95 -17.35 14.71
N GLN A 30 -6.81 -16.08 15.08
CA GLN A 30 -7.04 -15.67 16.47
C GLN A 30 -7.82 -14.37 16.55
N ILE A 31 -8.91 -14.42 17.33
CA ILE A 31 -9.83 -13.36 17.69
C ILE A 31 -9.02 -12.19 18.26
N ILE A 32 -8.65 -11.23 17.43
CA ILE A 32 -8.06 -9.96 17.85
C ILE A 32 -8.87 -8.88 17.14
N GLU A 33 -9.39 -7.90 17.86
CA GLU A 33 -10.30 -6.85 17.37
C GLU A 33 -9.69 -5.91 16.32
N GLU A 34 -8.49 -6.23 15.84
CA GLU A 34 -7.62 -5.37 15.06
C GLU A 34 -7.37 -6.00 13.70
N GLN A 35 -7.95 -5.37 12.68
CA GLN A 35 -7.87 -5.85 11.31
C GLN A 35 -6.80 -5.06 10.56
N PHE A 36 -6.18 -5.70 9.57
CA PHE A 36 -5.19 -5.06 8.71
C PHE A 36 -5.76 -4.86 7.32
N ILE A 37 -5.54 -3.69 6.73
CA ILE A 37 -5.90 -3.41 5.34
C ILE A 37 -4.70 -2.77 4.66
N GLY A 38 -4.42 -3.19 3.44
CA GLY A 38 -3.19 -2.79 2.81
C GLY A 38 -3.07 -3.22 1.36
N PHE A 39 -1.97 -2.87 0.72
CA PHE A 39 -1.63 -3.32 -0.61
C PHE A 39 -0.13 -3.56 -0.73
N ALA A 40 0.26 -4.39 -1.69
CA ALA A 40 1.65 -4.71 -1.95
C ALA A 40 2.16 -4.00 -3.22
N ILE A 41 3.38 -3.49 -3.17
CA ILE A 41 4.09 -2.94 -4.31
C ILE A 41 5.21 -3.92 -4.65
N HIS A 42 5.12 -4.51 -5.84
CA HIS A 42 6.13 -5.41 -6.36
C HIS A 42 7.15 -4.62 -7.16
N LEU A 43 8.42 -4.73 -6.78
CA LEU A 43 9.56 -4.13 -7.46
C LEU A 43 10.17 -5.13 -8.44
N LYS A 44 10.90 -4.62 -9.44
CA LYS A 44 11.63 -5.44 -10.43
C LYS A 44 12.75 -6.29 -9.80
N ASN A 45 13.21 -5.93 -8.60
CA ASN A 45 14.28 -6.62 -7.88
C ASN A 45 13.80 -7.82 -7.04
N ASN A 46 12.59 -8.33 -7.31
CA ASN A 46 11.91 -9.32 -6.46
C ASN A 46 11.58 -8.83 -5.03
N GLU A 47 11.83 -7.56 -4.73
CA GLU A 47 11.42 -6.92 -3.50
C GLU A 47 9.91 -6.62 -3.54
N THR A 48 9.21 -6.98 -2.47
CA THR A 48 7.79 -6.65 -2.30
C THR A 48 7.65 -5.77 -1.07
N ILE A 49 7.12 -4.56 -1.26
CA ILE A 49 6.85 -3.62 -0.18
C ILE A 49 5.37 -3.71 0.14
N GLU A 50 5.06 -4.24 1.31
CA GLU A 50 3.69 -4.24 1.82
C GLU A 50 3.42 -2.98 2.62
N ILE A 51 2.37 -2.26 2.23
CA ILE A 51 1.84 -1.11 2.97
C ILE A 51 0.57 -1.62 3.64
N LYS A 52 0.62 -1.78 4.96
CA LYS A 52 -0.48 -2.25 5.79
C LYS A 52 -0.78 -1.19 6.83
N ASP A 53 -2.04 -0.88 6.99
CA ASP A 53 -2.54 0.00 8.04
C ASP A 53 -3.47 -0.80 8.94
N LYS A 54 -3.43 -0.47 10.23
CA LYS A 54 -4.20 -1.15 11.26
C LYS A 54 -5.48 -0.36 11.47
N TYR A 55 -6.62 -1.03 11.46
CA TYR A 55 -7.90 -0.38 11.63
C TYR A 55 -8.77 -1.12 12.65
N HIS A 56 -9.55 -0.35 13.40
CA HIS A 56 -10.72 -0.85 14.10
C HIS A 56 -11.90 -0.89 13.13
N TYR A 57 -12.82 -1.83 13.32
CA TYR A 57 -13.99 -2.01 12.45
C TYR A 57 -14.79 -0.70 12.27
N SER A 58 -14.91 0.10 13.32
CA SER A 58 -15.58 1.42 13.30
C SER A 58 -14.93 2.43 12.35
N ASP A 59 -13.60 2.36 12.17
CA ASP A 59 -12.80 3.30 11.38
C ASP A 59 -12.42 2.75 9.99
N TRP A 60 -12.87 1.53 9.66
CA TRP A 60 -12.49 0.84 8.41
C TRP A 60 -12.74 1.69 7.17
N SER A 61 -13.89 2.36 7.11
CA SER A 61 -14.28 3.17 5.95
C SER A 61 -13.30 4.34 5.74
N GLU A 62 -12.90 5.03 6.79
CA GLU A 62 -11.93 6.12 6.71
C GLU A 62 -10.53 5.62 6.35
N VAL A 63 -10.08 4.52 6.98
CA VAL A 63 -8.77 3.93 6.70
C VAL A 63 -8.70 3.44 5.25
N LYS A 64 -9.76 2.82 4.74
CA LYS A 64 -9.87 2.36 3.35
C LYS A 64 -9.83 3.53 2.37
N ILE A 65 -10.55 4.62 2.64
CA ILE A 65 -10.51 5.83 1.80
C ILE A 65 -9.10 6.42 1.77
N ARG A 66 -8.44 6.52 2.93
CA ARG A 66 -7.06 7.03 3.06
C ARG A 66 -6.07 6.17 2.28
N LEU A 67 -6.14 4.85 2.43
CA LEU A 67 -5.31 3.90 1.67
C LEU A 67 -5.60 3.94 0.17
N SER A 68 -6.87 4.09 -0.21
CA SER A 68 -7.25 4.22 -1.62
C SER A 68 -6.64 5.47 -2.24
N LYS A 69 -6.76 6.63 -1.58
CA LYS A 69 -6.12 7.88 -2.03
C LYS A 69 -4.60 7.74 -2.11
N LEU A 70 -3.99 7.10 -1.12
CA LEU A 70 -2.54 6.89 -1.08
C LEU A 70 -2.07 5.96 -2.21
N ARG A 71 -2.80 4.87 -2.47
CA ARG A 71 -2.52 3.97 -3.59
C ARG A 71 -2.66 4.70 -4.93
N ASP A 72 -3.71 5.50 -5.08
CA ASP A 72 -3.95 6.28 -6.31
C ASP A 72 -2.84 7.30 -6.57
N ASP A 73 -2.42 8.05 -5.54
CA ASP A 73 -1.28 8.99 -5.65
C ASP A 73 0.02 8.27 -6.05
N ILE A 74 0.29 7.09 -5.47
CA ILE A 74 1.45 6.28 -5.83
C ILE A 74 1.36 5.79 -7.28
N ILE A 75 0.19 5.33 -7.72
CA ILE A 75 -0.02 4.90 -9.11
C ILE A 75 0.17 6.08 -10.06
N ALA A 76 -0.44 7.24 -9.78
CA ALA A 76 -0.30 8.43 -10.61
C ALA A 76 1.17 8.87 -10.75
N LYS A 77 1.92 8.87 -9.64
CA LYS A 77 3.37 9.18 -9.67
C LYS A 77 4.18 8.08 -10.36
N TRP A 78 3.82 6.82 -10.15
CA TRP A 78 4.47 5.70 -10.83
C TRP A 78 4.26 5.76 -12.35
N GLU A 79 3.05 6.03 -12.81
CA GLU A 79 2.72 6.20 -14.23
C GLU A 79 3.47 7.38 -14.86
N GLN A 80 3.56 8.51 -14.14
CA GLN A 80 4.39 9.64 -14.59
C GLN A 80 5.86 9.27 -14.74
N VAL A 81 6.38 8.40 -13.86
CA VAL A 81 7.77 7.92 -13.93
C VAL A 81 7.95 6.89 -15.04
N GLN A 82 6.96 6.06 -15.36
CA GLN A 82 7.04 5.07 -16.45
C GLN A 82 6.85 5.69 -17.84
N LYS A 83 6.10 6.80 -17.96
CA LYS A 83 5.90 7.52 -19.23
C LYS A 83 7.09 8.37 -19.66
N LYS A 84 8.12 8.49 -18.82
CA LYS A 84 9.30 9.32 -19.02
C LYS A 84 10.52 8.45 -19.30
#